data_AF-A0A3D9KTT1-F1
#
_entry.id   AF-A0A3D9KTT1-F1
#
_cell.length_a   1.000
_cell.length_b   1.000
_cell.length_c   1.000
_cell.angle_alpha   90.00
_cell.angle_beta   90.00
_cell.angle_gamma   90.00
#
_symmetry.space_group_name_H-M   'P 1'
#
loop_
_entity.id
_entity.type
_entity.pdbx_description
1 polymer ?
#
loop_
_entity_poly.entity_id
_entity_poly.type
_entity_poly.pdbx_seq_one_letter_code
_entity_poly.pdbx_strand_id
1 'polypeptide(L)'
;MKLLIQRLIAILLLVIPGIAAAYGFLLMKDAIYDYFVKIGDINVTSPDFAWGMFIGGAILFLLGIGFIGGWIFFRDRKHNYLSSRFRPKTPRPPRQPKPPQTEDNSAKENHISDQS
;
A
#
# COMPACT_ATOMS: atom_id res chain seq x y z
N MET A 1 -17.08 -12.77 0.12
CA MET A 1 -17.54 -11.99 -1.06
C MET A 1 -17.49 -10.46 -0.85
N LYS A 2 -17.77 -9.93 0.35
CA LYS A 2 -17.79 -8.47 0.64
C LYS A 2 -16.50 -7.70 0.28
N LEU A 3 -15.33 -8.33 0.40
CA LEU A 3 -14.04 -7.71 0.06
C LEU A 3 -13.86 -7.46 -1.45
N LEU A 4 -14.45 -8.30 -2.31
CA LEU A 4 -14.37 -8.11 -3.77
C LEU A 4 -15.22 -6.92 -4.19
N ILE A 5 -16.44 -6.82 -3.66
CA ILE A 5 -17.35 -5.70 -3.90
C ILE A 5 -16.73 -4.37 -3.42
N GLN A 6 -16.11 -4.35 -2.23
CA GLN A 6 -15.43 -3.16 -1.71
C GLN A 6 -14.22 -2.74 -2.56
N ARG A 7 -13.46 -3.70 -3.10
CA ARG A 7 -12.36 -3.42 -4.03
C ARG A 7 -12.87 -2.85 -5.36
N LEU A 8 -13.96 -3.41 -5.89
CA LEU A 8 -14.56 -2.96 -7.15
C LEU A 8 -15.10 -1.54 -7.02
N ILE A 9 -15.79 -1.22 -5.93
CA ILE A 9 -16.27 0.14 -5.63
C ILE A 9 -15.10 1.12 -5.50
N ALA A 10 -14.02 0.72 -4.81
CA ALA A 10 -12.83 1.57 -4.67
C ALA A 10 -12.17 1.88 -6.02
N ILE A 11 -12.09 0.90 -6.92
CA ILE A 11 -11.56 1.08 -8.27
C ILE A 11 -12.49 1.98 -9.08
N LEU A 12 -13.80 1.77 -9.00
CA LEU A 12 -14.80 2.58 -9.71
C LEU A 12 -14.73 4.05 -9.28
N LEU A 13 -14.51 4.32 -7.99
CA LEU A 13 -14.31 5.67 -7.45
C LEU A 13 -12.97 6.29 -7.91
N LEU A 14 -11.95 5.46 -8.16
CA LEU A 14 -10.65 5.88 -8.70
C LEU A 14 -10.65 6.17 -10.20
N VAL A 15 -11.64 5.66 -10.95
CA VAL A 15 -11.72 5.86 -12.40
C VAL A 15 -11.91 7.32 -12.76
N ILE A 16 -12.76 8.05 -12.01
CA ILE A 16 -13.06 9.47 -12.27
C ILE A 16 -11.79 10.34 -12.22
N PRO A 17 -11.00 10.35 -11.13
CA PRO A 17 -9.75 11.12 -11.08
C PRO A 17 -8.68 10.57 -12.03
N GLY A 18 -8.73 9.27 -12.37
CA GLY A 18 -7.84 8.68 -13.37
C GLY A 18 -8.08 9.21 -14.79
N ILE A 19 -9.35 9.30 -15.21
CA ILE A 19 -9.73 9.90 -16.49
C ILE A 19 -9.40 11.39 -16.49
N ALA A 20 -9.65 12.11 -15.39
CA ALA A 20 -9.28 13.51 -15.27
C ALA A 20 -7.76 13.73 -15.41
N ALA A 21 -6.94 12.85 -14.82
CA ALA A 21 -5.50 12.89 -14.99
C ALA A 21 -5.10 12.67 -16.46
N ALA A 22 -5.64 11.63 -17.10
CA ALA A 22 -5.38 11.36 -18.51
C ALA A 22 -5.76 12.55 -19.40
N TYR A 23 -6.92 13.17 -19.14
CA TYR A 23 -7.38 14.36 -19.86
C TYR A 23 -6.44 15.57 -19.64
N GLY A 24 -5.98 15.79 -18.41
CA GLY A 24 -4.98 16.82 -18.10
C GLY A 24 -3.67 16.61 -18.87
N PHE A 25 -3.21 15.36 -18.97
CA PHE A 25 -2.03 15.01 -19.77
C PHE A 25 -2.25 15.23 -21.27
N LEU A 26 -3.45 14.94 -21.79
CA LEU A 26 -3.81 15.24 -23.18
C LEU A 26 -3.70 16.75 -23.46
N LEU A 27 -4.23 17.59 -22.59
CA LEU A 27 -4.11 19.05 -22.74
C LEU A 27 -2.64 19.52 -22.74
N MET A 28 -1.79 18.92 -21.90
CA MET A 28 -0.36 19.22 -21.91
C MET A 28 0.32 18.79 -23.21
N LYS A 29 0.04 17.57 -23.71
CA LYS A 29 0.62 17.12 -24.99
C LYS A 29 0.16 18.05 -26.12
N ASP A 30 -1.12 18.42 -26.15
CA ASP A 30 -1.67 19.23 -27.22
C ASP A 30 -1.05 20.61 -27.24
N ALA A 31 -0.85 21.24 -26.08
CA ALA A 31 -0.13 22.51 -25.96
C ALA A 31 1.33 22.41 -26.45
N ILE A 32 2.01 21.29 -26.17
CA ILE A 32 3.38 21.04 -26.63
C ILE A 32 3.42 20.83 -28.14
N TYR A 33 2.55 19.96 -28.69
CA TYR A 33 2.50 19.68 -30.12
C TYR A 33 2.16 20.92 -30.93
N ASP A 34 1.17 21.70 -30.50
CA ASP A 34 0.78 22.95 -31.15
C ASP A 34 1.96 23.94 -31.23
N TYR A 35 2.75 24.03 -30.15
CA TYR A 35 3.96 24.85 -30.14
C TYR A 35 5.03 24.35 -31.11
N PHE A 36 5.32 23.04 -31.13
CA PHE A 36 6.30 22.47 -32.05
C PHE A 36 5.87 22.62 -33.53
N VAL A 37 4.58 22.47 -33.83
CA VAL A 37 4.04 22.68 -35.18
C VAL A 37 4.21 24.14 -35.60
N LYS A 38 3.87 25.10 -34.74
CA LYS A 38 4.02 26.54 -35.02
C LYS A 38 5.46 26.98 -35.21
N ILE A 39 6.42 26.38 -34.51
CA ILE A 39 7.86 26.65 -34.71
C ILE A 39 8.32 26.22 -36.11
N GLY A 40 7.78 25.11 -36.64
CA GLY A 40 8.15 24.59 -37.94
C GLY A 40 7.50 25.31 -39.13
N ASP A 41 6.50 26.16 -38.87
CA ASP A 41 5.77 26.89 -39.91
C ASP A 41 6.45 28.24 -40.21
N ILE A 42 6.85 28.41 -41.47
CA ILE A 42 7.48 29.64 -42.00
C ILE A 42 6.55 30.86 -41.98
N ASN A 43 5.24 30.67 -41.77
CA ASN A 43 4.24 31.74 -41.77
C ASN A 43 3.95 32.32 -40.37
N VAL A 44 4.50 31.74 -39.30
CA VAL A 44 4.20 32.15 -37.92
C VAL A 44 5.38 32.92 -37.34
N THR A 45 5.28 34.26 -37.34
CA THR A 45 6.34 35.17 -36.89
C THR A 45 6.59 35.13 -35.37
N SER A 46 5.61 34.68 -34.58
CA SER A 46 5.71 34.54 -33.12
C SER A 46 4.85 33.37 -32.63
N PRO A 47 5.43 32.19 -32.32
CA PRO A 47 4.67 31.08 -31.76
C PRO A 47 4.34 31.35 -30.28
N ASP A 48 3.10 31.74 -29.99
CA ASP A 48 2.61 31.84 -28.62
C ASP A 48 2.38 30.45 -28.01
N PHE A 49 3.03 30.19 -26.88
CA PHE A 49 2.84 28.95 -26.13
C PHE A 49 1.51 29.00 -25.37
N ALA A 50 0.70 27.95 -25.48
CA ALA A 50 -0.60 27.84 -24.83
C ALA A 50 -0.45 27.56 -23.31
N TRP A 51 0.15 28.50 -22.57
CA TRP A 51 0.39 28.42 -21.13
C TRP A 51 -0.87 28.09 -20.33
N GLY A 52 -2.03 28.63 -20.71
CA GLY A 52 -3.30 28.33 -20.05
C GLY A 52 -3.70 26.85 -20.15
N MET A 53 -3.55 26.26 -21.35
CA MET A 53 -3.86 24.84 -21.57
C MET A 53 -2.80 23.94 -20.92
N PHE A 54 -1.53 24.34 -20.96
CA PHE A 54 -0.44 23.60 -20.33
C PHE A 54 -0.54 23.61 -18.80
N ILE A 55 -0.69 24.79 -18.18
CA ILE A 55 -0.81 24.94 -16.72
C ILE A 55 -2.13 24.34 -16.25
N GLY A 56 -3.24 24.57 -16.96
CA GLY A 56 -4.54 23.96 -16.64
C GLY A 56 -4.48 22.44 -16.71
N GLY A 57 -3.86 21.89 -17.77
CA GLY A 57 -3.60 20.46 -17.91
C GLY A 57 -2.69 19.92 -16.81
N ALA A 58 -1.62 20.64 -16.46
CA ALA A 58 -0.70 20.26 -15.39
C ALA A 58 -1.38 20.22 -14.02
N ILE A 59 -2.17 21.25 -13.68
CA ILE A 59 -2.95 21.27 -12.43
C ILE A 59 -3.94 20.10 -12.39
N LEU A 60 -4.66 19.85 -13.47
CA LEU A 60 -5.63 18.75 -13.55
C LEU A 60 -4.95 17.38 -13.44
N PHE A 61 -3.78 17.23 -14.07
CA PHE A 61 -2.94 16.04 -14.00
C PHE A 61 -2.39 15.80 -12.59
N LEU A 62 -1.78 16.83 -11.97
CA LEU A 62 -1.27 16.75 -10.60
C LEU A 62 -2.39 16.48 -9.59
N LEU A 63 -3.55 17.11 -9.75
CA LEU A 63 -4.71 16.83 -8.92
C LEU A 63 -5.19 15.40 -9.09
N GLY A 64 -5.28 14.89 -10.33
CA GLY A 64 -5.71 13.52 -10.59
C GLY A 64 -4.77 12.48 -9.98
N ILE A 65 -3.46 12.58 -10.24
CA ILE A 65 -2.48 11.63 -9.68
C ILE A 65 -2.30 11.83 -8.18
N GLY A 66 -2.28 13.08 -7.72
CA GLY A 66 -2.21 13.43 -6.30
C GLY A 66 -3.41 12.91 -5.52
N PHE A 67 -4.60 12.95 -6.11
CA PHE A 67 -5.80 12.34 -5.54
C PHE A 67 -5.69 10.82 -5.47
N ILE A 68 -5.20 10.17 -6.54
CA ILE A 68 -4.97 8.71 -6.56
C ILE A 68 -3.95 8.32 -5.49
N GLY A 69 -2.82 9.02 -5.41
CA GLY A 69 -1.75 8.82 -4.43
C GLY A 69 -2.19 9.09 -2.99
N GLY A 70 -2.96 10.16 -2.78
CA GLY A 70 -3.53 10.50 -1.48
C GLY A 70 -4.57 9.48 -1.02
N TRP A 71 -5.44 9.05 -1.94
CA TRP A 71 -6.44 8.02 -1.66
C TRP A 71 -5.79 6.66 -1.36
N ILE A 72 -4.81 6.23 -2.15
CA ILE A 72 -4.13 4.95 -1.90
C ILE A 72 -3.41 4.97 -0.55
N PHE A 73 -2.74 6.07 -0.20
CA PHE A 73 -2.06 6.22 1.09
C PHE A 73 -3.05 6.23 2.27
N PHE A 74 -4.14 6.99 2.17
CA PHE A 74 -5.18 7.02 3.21
C PHE A 74 -5.86 5.66 3.38
N ARG A 75 -6.11 4.95 2.27
CA ARG A 75 -6.75 3.64 2.29
C ARG A 75 -5.81 2.55 2.83
N ASP A 76 -4.52 2.61 2.51
CA ASP A 76 -3.52 1.63 2.94
C ASP A 76 -3.11 1.81 4.41
N ARG A 77 -3.13 3.05 4.92
CA ARG A 77 -2.87 3.36 6.33
C ARG A 77 -3.80 2.62 7.30
N LYS A 78 -5.04 2.30 6.91
CA LYS A 78 -5.99 1.54 7.74
C LYS A 78 -5.75 0.02 7.73
N HIS A 79 -4.97 -0.52 6.80
CA HIS A 79 -4.78 -1.95 6.65
C HIS A 79 -3.53 -2.52 7.30
N ASN A 80 -2.73 -1.70 7.99
CA ASN A 80 -1.68 -2.11 8.92
C ASN A 80 -0.95 -3.40 8.47
N TYR A 81 -0.37 -3.37 7.26
CA TYR A 81 0.58 -4.37 6.76
C TYR A 81 1.93 -4.29 7.49
N LEU A 82 1.97 -3.71 8.70
CA LEU A 82 3.04 -3.96 9.64
C LEU A 82 3.02 -5.47 9.91
N SER A 83 3.99 -6.14 9.30
CA SER A 83 4.33 -7.53 9.52
C SER A 83 4.06 -7.96 10.96
N SER A 84 3.73 -9.26 11.14
CA SER A 84 3.49 -9.95 12.40
C SER A 84 4.54 -9.73 13.52
N ARG A 85 5.58 -8.92 13.29
CA ARG A 85 6.63 -8.53 14.22
C ARG A 85 6.19 -7.51 15.27
N PHE A 86 5.08 -6.80 15.08
CA PHE A 86 4.46 -5.94 16.11
C PHE A 86 3.27 -6.59 16.83
N ARG A 87 3.11 -7.91 16.75
CA ARG A 87 2.20 -8.60 17.66
C ARG A 87 2.79 -8.51 19.08
N PRO A 88 2.06 -7.99 20.09
CA PRO A 88 2.49 -8.16 21.46
C PRO A 88 2.70 -9.66 21.70
N LYS A 89 3.91 -10.03 22.16
CA LYS A 89 4.18 -11.42 22.55
C LYS A 89 3.09 -11.81 23.53
N THR A 90 2.28 -12.80 23.17
CA THR A 90 1.36 -13.44 24.10
C THR A 90 2.19 -13.79 25.34
N PRO A 91 1.82 -13.31 26.54
CA PRO A 91 2.53 -13.70 27.76
C PRO A 91 2.56 -15.22 27.79
N ARG A 92 3.75 -15.80 27.89
CA ARG A 92 3.87 -17.26 28.03
C ARG A 92 3.00 -17.66 29.24
N PRO A 93 2.11 -18.64 29.12
CA PRO A 93 1.34 -19.11 30.27
C PRO A 93 2.31 -19.50 31.40
N PRO A 94 1.96 -19.27 32.67
CA PRO A 94 2.82 -19.60 33.80
C PRO A 94 3.29 -21.04 33.68
N ARG A 95 4.60 -21.25 33.76
CA ARG A 95 5.20 -22.59 33.76
C ARG A 95 4.54 -23.37 34.89
N GLN A 96 3.75 -24.40 34.56
CA GLN A 96 3.15 -25.24 35.59
C GLN A 96 4.30 -25.82 36.43
N PRO A 97 4.22 -25.75 37.78
CA PRO A 97 5.20 -26.41 38.63
C PRO A 97 5.21 -27.88 38.24
N LYS A 98 6.39 -28.40 37.87
CA LYS A 98 6.55 -29.82 37.61
C LYS A 98 6.06 -30.53 38.88
N PRO A 99 5.10 -31.47 38.80
CA PRO A 99 4.64 -32.19 39.98
C PRO A 99 5.86 -32.80 40.68
N PRO A 100 5.87 -32.85 42.02
CA PRO A 100 6.97 -33.43 42.77
C PRO A 100 7.28 -34.78 42.15
N GLN A 101 8.50 -34.93 41.64
CA GLN A 101 8.95 -36.20 41.10
C GLN A 101 8.88 -37.15 42.29
N THR A 102 7.90 -38.05 42.26
CA THR A 102 7.87 -39.19 43.18
C THR A 102 9.22 -39.86 43.02
N GLU A 103 10.08 -39.73 44.03
CA GLU A 103 11.32 -40.49 44.09
C GLU A 103 10.93 -41.95 43.89
N ASP A 104 11.30 -42.48 42.74
CA ASP A 104 11.08 -43.86 42.37
C ASP A 104 11.97 -44.72 43.29
N ASN A 105 11.41 -45.05 44.45
CA ASN A 105 12.03 -45.93 45.43
C ASN A 105 12.14 -47.38 44.91
N SER A 106 11.65 -47.69 43.70
CA SER A 106 11.82 -49.00 43.07
C SER A 106 13.29 -49.34 42.81
N ALA A 107 14.16 -48.33 42.62
CA ALA A 107 15.59 -48.57 42.46
C ALA A 107 16.31 -48.90 43.77
N LYS A 108 15.74 -48.55 44.94
CA LYS A 108 16.38 -48.77 46.25
C LYS A 108 16.01 -50.11 46.87
N GLU A 109 14.84 -50.65 46.57
CA GLU A 109 14.36 -51.92 47.12
C GLU A 109 15.07 -53.13 46.50
N ASN A 110 15.43 -53.07 45.22
CA ASN A 110 16.15 -54.14 44.52
C ASN A 110 17.62 -54.30 44.93
N HIS A 111 18.21 -53.34 45.66
CA HIS A 111 19.60 -53.42 46.12
C HIS A 111 19.72 -53.96 47.56
N ILE A 112 18.60 -54.04 48.29
CA ILE A 112 18.55 -54.57 49.66
C ILE A 112 18.31 -56.09 49.65
N SER A 113 17.60 -56.62 48.64
CA SER A 113 17.35 -58.05 48.50
C SER A 113 18.59 -58.89 48.17
N ASP A 114 19.66 -58.28 47.66
CA ASP A 114 20.93 -58.97 47.35
C ASP A 114 21.93 -59.00 48.52
N GLN A 115 21.61 -58.41 49.68
CA GLN A 115 22.49 -58.39 50.87
C GLN A 115 22.01 -59.26 52.05
N SER A 116 20.98 -60.08 51.86
CA SER A 116 20.46 -61.03 52.87
C SER A 116 20.84 -62.47 52.62
#